data_AF-A0A0Q8A7Q8-F1
#
_entry.id   AF-A0A0Q8A7Q8-F1
#
_cell.length_a   1.000
_cell.length_b   1.000
_cell.length_c   1.000
_cell.angle_alpha   90.00
_cell.angle_beta   90.00
_cell.angle_gamma   90.00
#
_symmetry.space_group_name_H-M   'P 1'
#
loop_
_entity.id
_entity.type
_entity.pdbx_description
1 polymer ?
#
loop_
_entity_poly.entity_id
_entity_poly.type
_entity_poly.pdbx_seq_one_letter_code
_entity_poly.pdbx_strand_id
1 'polypeptide(L)'
;MRRSQQSWATRKLPPVTVDEIERHLDLVAMLMDKAGRKAHLFLPIWQWLEEELQKQKDADAMMAAARARLIRSQDRTATQSA
;
A
#
# COMPACT_ATOMS: atom_id res chain seq x y z
N MET A 1 -9.08 -38.59 5.72
CA MET A 1 -9.22 -37.13 5.51
C MET A 1 -7.94 -36.59 4.88
N ARG A 2 -7.96 -36.13 3.62
CA ARG A 2 -6.80 -35.46 3.01
C ARG A 2 -6.73 -34.03 3.56
N ARG A 3 -5.70 -33.69 4.35
CA ARG A 3 -5.37 -32.29 4.62
C ARG A 3 -5.06 -31.65 3.27
N SER A 4 -5.94 -30.76 2.82
CA SER A 4 -5.66 -29.86 1.71
C SER A 4 -4.36 -29.13 2.02
N GLN A 5 -3.26 -29.57 1.40
CA GLN A 5 -1.99 -28.87 1.48
C GLN A 5 -2.11 -27.62 0.62
N GLN A 6 -2.53 -26.51 1.22
CA GLN A 6 -2.20 -25.23 0.62
C GLN A 6 -0.67 -25.10 0.70
N SER A 7 -0.01 -25.19 -0.46
CA SER A 7 1.42 -24.92 -0.55
C SER A 7 1.63 -23.43 -0.31
N TRP A 8 2.81 -23.04 0.17
CA TRP A 8 3.18 -21.62 0.32
C TRP A 8 3.01 -20.85 -1.01
N ALA A 9 3.14 -21.55 -2.15
CA ALA A 9 2.99 -21.02 -3.50
C ALA A 9 1.52 -20.82 -3.96
N THR A 10 0.53 -21.44 -3.31
CA THR A 10 -0.90 -21.33 -3.69
C THR A 10 -1.72 -20.48 -2.73
N ARG A 11 -1.10 -20.00 -1.64
CA ARG A 11 -1.78 -19.13 -0.68
C ARG A 11 -1.95 -17.74 -1.28
N LYS A 12 -3.20 -17.25 -1.34
CA LYS A 12 -3.46 -15.83 -1.64
C LYS A 12 -2.83 -14.99 -0.53
N LEU A 13 -1.84 -14.19 -0.89
CA LEU A 13 -1.27 -13.21 0.02
C LEU A 13 -2.29 -12.09 0.25
N PRO A 14 -2.39 -11.57 1.48
CA PRO A 14 -3.19 -10.39 1.74
C PRO A 14 -2.68 -9.24 0.85
N PRO A 15 -3.57 -8.31 0.44
CA PRO A 15 -3.17 -7.13 -0.29
C PRO A 15 -2.25 -6.28 0.59
N VAL A 16 -1.18 -5.76 0.00
CA VAL A 16 -0.22 -4.91 0.70
C VAL A 16 -0.88 -3.56 0.99
N THR A 17 -0.96 -3.21 2.27
CA THR A 17 -1.54 -1.94 2.74
C THR A 17 -0.47 -0.87 2.98
N VAL A 18 -0.86 0.41 2.99
CA VAL A 18 0.02 1.53 3.37
C VAL A 18 0.73 1.26 4.70
N ASP A 19 -0.04 0.86 5.72
CA ASP A 19 0.49 0.55 7.06
C ASP A 19 1.46 -0.64 7.06
N GLU A 20 1.28 -1.60 6.16
CA GLU A 20 2.26 -2.68 5.99
C GLU A 20 3.53 -2.16 5.33
N ILE A 21 3.45 -1.32 4.29
CA ILE A 21 4.63 -0.75 3.63
C ILE A 21 5.44 0.09 4.63
N GLU A 22 4.78 0.94 5.43
CA GLU A 22 5.44 1.75 6.46
C GLU A 22 6.15 0.87 7.50
N ARG A 23 5.52 -0.21 7.97
CA ARG A 23 6.18 -1.19 8.87
C ARG A 23 7.39 -1.88 8.24
N HIS A 24 7.37 -2.12 6.93
CA HIS A 24 8.53 -2.69 6.23
C HIS A 24 9.65 -1.66 6.06
N LEU A 25 9.32 -0.38 5.84
CA LEU A 25 10.30 0.71 5.85
C LEU A 25 10.99 0.79 7.22
N ASP A 26 10.24 0.79 8.32
CA ASP A 26 10.81 0.77 9.67
C ASP A 26 11.77 -0.40 9.89
N LEU A 27 11.38 -1.59 9.42
CA LEU A 27 12.23 -2.78 9.48
C LEU A 27 13.53 -2.59 8.68
N VAL A 28 13.44 -2.07 7.45
CA VAL A 28 14.63 -1.85 6.60
C VAL A 28 15.54 -0.77 7.21
N ALA A 29 14.99 0.31 7.75
CA ALA A 29 15.77 1.33 8.46
C ALA A 29 16.55 0.73 9.63
N MET A 30 15.89 -0.10 10.45
CA MET A 30 16.54 -0.82 11.55
C MET A 30 17.66 -1.75 11.07
N LEU A 31 17.47 -2.43 9.93
CA LEU A 31 18.49 -3.30 9.33
C LEU A 31 19.67 -2.49 8.77
N MET A 32 19.40 -1.34 8.16
CA MET A 32 20.42 -0.41 7.67
C MET A 32 21.29 0.10 8.81
N ASP A 33 20.69 0.53 9.92
CA ASP A 33 21.41 0.97 11.12
C ASP A 33 22.33 -0.14 11.66
N LYS A 34 21.79 -1.36 11.82
CA LYS A 34 22.55 -2.54 12.27
C LYS A 34 23.68 -2.95 11.31
N ALA A 35 23.52 -2.71 10.01
CA ALA A 35 24.49 -3.11 8.99
C ALA A 35 25.71 -2.17 8.92
N GLY A 36 25.62 -0.95 9.49
CA GLY A 36 26.69 0.04 9.50
C GLY A 36 27.23 0.30 8.10
N ARG A 37 28.52 0.03 7.86
CA ARG A 37 29.16 0.23 6.54
C ARG A 37 28.49 -0.53 5.38
N LYS A 38 27.72 -1.58 5.68
CA LYS A 38 26.99 -2.38 4.68
C LYS A 38 25.55 -1.90 4.45
N ALA A 39 25.11 -0.81 5.07
CA ALA A 39 23.76 -0.27 4.92
C ALA A 39 23.36 -0.02 3.46
N HIS A 40 24.33 0.34 2.61
CA HIS A 40 24.10 0.59 1.18
C HIS A 40 23.49 -0.61 0.43
N LEU A 41 23.65 -1.84 0.93
CA LEU A 41 23.05 -3.04 0.34
C LEU A 41 21.52 -3.07 0.43
N PHE A 42 20.94 -2.33 1.37
CA PHE A 42 19.49 -2.25 1.57
C PHE A 42 18.82 -1.13 0.76
N LEU A 43 19.60 -0.21 0.17
CA LEU A 43 19.07 0.92 -0.60
C LEU A 43 18.08 0.51 -1.70
N PRO A 44 18.30 -0.57 -2.47
CA PRO A 44 17.33 -0.97 -3.50
C PRO A 44 15.97 -1.37 -2.90
N ILE A 45 15.98 -2.02 -1.73
CA ILE A 45 14.76 -2.44 -1.03
C ILE A 45 14.04 -1.21 -0.48
N TRP A 46 14.80 -0.30 0.15
CA TRP A 46 14.28 0.95 0.69
C TRP A 46 13.59 1.79 -0.40
N GLN A 47 14.27 2.01 -1.52
CA GLN A 47 13.74 2.80 -2.64
C GLN A 47 12.46 2.21 -3.20
N TRP A 48 12.42 0.89 -3.38
CA TRP A 48 11.23 0.21 -3.87
C TRP A 48 10.03 0.39 -2.91
N LEU A 49 10.26 0.29 -1.59
CA LEU A 49 9.20 0.49 -0.60
C LEU A 49 8.68 1.94 -0.59
N GLU A 50 9.56 2.93 -0.68
CA GLU A 50 9.17 4.35 -0.79
C GLU A 50 8.33 4.62 -2.05
N GLU A 51 8.74 4.08 -3.19
CA GLU A 51 7.98 4.21 -4.44
C GLU A 51 6.60 3.56 -4.33
N GLU A 52 6.52 2.37 -3.73
CA GLU A 52 5.26 1.65 -3.57
C GLU A 52 4.34 2.36 -2.57
N LEU A 53 4.89 2.91 -1.50
CA LEU A 53 4.16 3.74 -0.54
C LEU A 53 3.50 4.93 -1.24
N GLN A 54 4.27 5.64 -2.08
CA GLN A 54 3.77 6.79 -2.80
C GLN A 54 2.65 6.40 -3.79
N LYS A 55 2.84 5.33 -4.57
CA LYS A 55 1.81 4.83 -5.50
C LYS A 55 0.51 4.51 -4.78
N GLN A 56 0.58 3.87 -3.62
CA GLN A 56 -0.62 3.50 -2.87
C GLN A 56 -1.32 4.73 -2.30
N LYS A 57 -0.57 5.69 -1.76
CA LYS A 57 -1.10 6.97 -1.28
C LYS A 57 -1.77 7.77 -2.41
N ASP A 58 -1.16 7.79 -3.60
CA ASP A 58 -1.71 8.45 -4.78
C ASP A 58 -3.01 7.78 -5.24
N ALA A 59 -3.04 6.44 -5.29
CA ALA A 59 -4.24 5.69 -5.64
C ALA A 59 -5.38 5.95 -4.66
N ASP A 60 -5.11 5.96 -3.35
CA ASP A 60 -6.10 6.25 -2.32
C ASP A 60 -6.65 7.68 -2.45
N ALA A 61 -5.77 8.65 -2.70
CA ALA A 61 -6.14 10.04 -2.94
C ALA A 61 -7.01 10.20 -4.20
N MET A 62 -6.66 9.52 -5.30
CA MET A 62 -7.44 9.51 -6.54
C MET A 62 -8.84 8.93 -6.31
N MET A 63 -8.93 7.80 -5.59
CA MET A 63 -10.20 7.16 -5.26
C MET A 63 -11.06 8.03 -4.36
N ALA A 64 -10.47 8.70 -3.37
CA ALA A 64 -11.17 9.66 -2.53
C ALA A 64 -11.70 10.86 -3.33
N ALA A 65 -10.90 11.41 -4.24
CA ALA A 65 -11.30 12.51 -5.12
C ALA A 65 -12.45 12.11 -6.05
N ALA A 66 -12.40 10.90 -6.62
CA ALA A 66 -13.47 10.35 -7.46
C ALA A 66 -14.78 10.21 -6.68
N ARG A 67 -14.73 9.68 -5.45
CA ARG A 67 -15.90 9.58 -4.55
C ARG A 67 -16.47 10.95 -4.22
N ALA A 68 -15.64 11.93 -3.88
CA ALA A 68 -16.08 13.30 -3.58
C ALA A 68 -16.74 13.96 -4.80
N ARG A 69 -16.21 13.71 -6.01
CA ARG A 69 -16.82 14.19 -7.26
C ARG A 69 -18.21 13.57 -7.48
N LEU A 70 -18.36 12.27 -7.21
CA LEU A 70 -19.64 11.58 -7.36
C LEU A 70 -20.69 12.16 -6.42
N ILE A 71 -20.37 12.37 -5.14
CA ILE A 71 -21.28 12.95 -4.14
C ILE A 71 -21.76 14.34 -4.61
N ARG A 72 -20.83 15.23 -4.99
CA ARG A 72 -21.19 16.57 -5.51
C ARG A 72 -22.07 16.52 -6.75
N SER A 73 -21.89 15.52 -7.62
CA SER A 73 -22.72 15.35 -8.80
C SER A 73 -24.15 14.96 -8.42
N GLN A 74 -24.31 14.05 -7.46
CA GLN A 74 -25.61 13.59 -6.98
C GLN A 74 -26.37 14.72 -6.27
N ASP A 75 -25.70 15.49 -5.41
CA ASP A 75 -26.29 16.62 -4.69
C ASP A 75 -26.83 17.69 -5.65
N ARG A 76 -26.07 17.97 -6.72
CA ARG A 76 -26.50 18.91 -7.78
C ARG A 76 -27.76 18.43 -8.49
N THR A 77 -27.84 17.15 -8.85
CA THR A 77 -29.03 16.58 -9.50
C THR A 77 -30.24 16.58 -8.56
N ALA A 78 -30.04 16.29 -7.28
CA ALA A 78 -31.11 16.33 -6.28
C ALA A 78 -31.66 17.76 -6.09
N THR A 79 -30.79 18.76 -6.07
CA THR A 79 -31.18 20.19 -5.96
C THR A 79 -31.90 20.71 -7.21
N GLN A 80 -31.58 20.19 -8.40
CA GLN A 80 -32.23 20.58 -9.66
C GLN A 80 -33.59 19.90 -9.89
N SER A 81 -33.92 18.86 -9.11
CA SER A 81 -35.15 18.07 -9.26
C SER A 81 -36.19 18.37 -8.18
N ALA A 82 -35.93 19.34 -7.30
CA ALA A 82 -36.80 19.81 -6.21
C ALA A 82 -37.31 21.23 -6.51
#